data_AF-A0A128FB41-F1
#
_entry.id   AF-A0A128FB41-F1
#
_cell.length_a   1.000
_cell.length_b   1.000
_cell.length_c   1.000
_cell.angle_alpha   90.00
_cell.angle_beta   90.00
_cell.angle_gamma   90.00
#
_symmetry.space_group_name_H-M   'P 1'
#
loop_
_entity.id
_entity.type
_entity.pdbx_description
1 polymer ?
#
loop_
_entity_poly.entity_id
_entity_poly.type
_entity_poly.pdbx_seq_one_letter_code
_entity_poly.pdbx_strand_id
1 'polypeptide(L)'
;MAEKENLSALFDGDEIDQALIDALENDQSAQQAWKSFAVTRDVMRGEAPSPSWDIASNVAAALEFEPAHGAQAAPNVVPIQEAQPTPAVAKKGMPSWLQQLTQVGMAAAVSLAVIVGVQQYNGGDQVDPVLAASQPPVLQTIPLAGSAEPVSLSRESLQNNPTEAQLMEQRRRVNAMFQDYELQLRLNADEMIEQDEKLTPEVSTLD
;
A
#
# COMPACT_ATOMS: atom_id res chain seq x y z
N MET A 1 18.60 -0.09 -35.26
CA MET A 1 19.30 0.61 -34.16
C MET A 1 18.64 0.29 -32.82
N ALA A 2 17.32 0.42 -32.70
CA ALA A 2 16.56 0.10 -31.47
C ALA A 2 16.78 -1.33 -30.92
N GLU A 3 16.97 -2.34 -31.77
CA GLU A 3 17.11 -3.73 -31.32
C GLU A 3 18.34 -3.99 -30.44
N LYS A 4 19.49 -3.37 -30.76
CA LYS A 4 20.71 -3.48 -29.94
C LYS A 4 20.64 -2.65 -28.66
N GLU A 5 19.88 -1.55 -28.69
CA GLU A 5 19.63 -0.70 -27.54
C GLU A 5 18.76 -1.44 -26.52
N ASN A 6 17.65 -2.03 -26.97
CA ASN A 6 16.78 -2.82 -26.10
C ASN A 6 17.51 -4.06 -25.54
N LEU A 7 18.38 -4.70 -26.33
CA LEU A 7 19.22 -5.80 -25.85
C LEU A 7 20.24 -5.35 -24.79
N SER A 8 20.79 -4.14 -24.93
CA SER A 8 21.67 -3.54 -23.91
C SER A 8 20.89 -3.23 -22.63
N ALA A 9 19.68 -2.67 -22.74
CA ALA A 9 18.81 -2.41 -21.60
C ALA A 9 18.44 -3.71 -20.87
N LEU A 10 18.16 -4.79 -21.60
CA LEU A 10 17.95 -6.13 -21.01
C LEU A 10 19.22 -6.64 -20.32
N PHE A 11 20.38 -6.45 -20.92
CA PHE A 11 21.66 -6.93 -20.39
C PHE A 11 22.05 -6.24 -19.07
N ASP A 12 21.78 -4.94 -18.95
CA ASP A 12 22.02 -4.16 -17.73
C ASP A 12 20.88 -4.30 -16.70
N GLY A 13 19.73 -4.85 -17.11
CA GLY A 13 18.58 -5.09 -16.25
C GLY A 13 17.63 -3.89 -16.10
N ASP A 14 17.77 -2.88 -16.95
CA ASP A 14 16.95 -1.67 -16.95
C ASP A 14 15.53 -1.93 -17.50
N GLU A 15 15.41 -2.80 -18.50
CA GLU A 15 14.13 -3.18 -19.12
C GLU A 15 14.06 -4.70 -19.31
N ILE A 16 13.13 -5.36 -18.62
CA ILE A 16 12.91 -6.81 -18.68
C ILE A 16 11.53 -7.07 -19.27
N ASP A 17 11.49 -7.32 -20.58
CA ASP A 17 10.30 -7.76 -21.31
C ASP A 17 10.44 -9.23 -21.72
N GLN A 18 9.40 -10.01 -21.45
CA GLN A 18 9.34 -11.43 -21.81
C GLN A 18 9.39 -11.63 -23.33
N ALA A 19 8.80 -10.72 -24.10
CA ALA A 19 8.86 -10.78 -25.56
C ALA A 19 10.29 -10.60 -26.10
N LEU A 20 11.12 -9.82 -25.40
CA LEU A 20 12.51 -9.60 -25.78
C LEU A 20 13.40 -10.80 -25.44
N ILE A 21 13.11 -11.49 -24.34
CA ILE A 21 13.77 -12.75 -23.97
C ILE A 21 13.45 -13.83 -25.02
N ASP A 22 12.18 -13.96 -25.42
CA ASP A 22 11.77 -14.92 -26.45
C ASP A 22 12.43 -14.60 -27.81
N ALA A 23 12.57 -13.32 -28.15
CA ALA A 23 13.28 -12.88 -29.36
C ALA A 23 14.78 -13.22 -29.29
N LEU A 24 15.43 -13.02 -28.13
CA LEU A 24 16.83 -13.36 -27.91
C LEU A 24 17.08 -14.88 -27.99
N GLU A 25 16.16 -15.71 -27.51
CA GLU A 25 16.27 -17.16 -27.60
C GLU A 25 16.27 -17.64 -29.06
N ASN A 26 15.49 -17.00 -29.93
CA ASN A 26 15.32 -17.43 -31.32
C ASN A 26 16.26 -16.73 -32.32
N ASP A 27 16.87 -15.59 -31.97
CA ASP A 27 17.78 -14.86 -32.85
C ASP A 27 19.27 -15.09 -32.53
N GLN A 28 19.97 -15.68 -33.50
CA GLN A 28 21.42 -15.91 -33.42
C GLN A 28 22.23 -14.60 -33.40
N SER A 29 21.75 -13.53 -34.04
CA SER A 29 22.45 -12.25 -34.10
C SER A 29 22.41 -11.54 -32.73
N ALA A 30 21.26 -11.60 -32.06
CA ALA A 30 21.05 -11.14 -30.69
C ALA A 30 21.93 -11.93 -29.69
N GLN A 31 22.00 -13.26 -29.81
CA GLN A 31 22.88 -14.09 -28.95
C GLN A 31 24.36 -13.73 -29.11
N GLN A 32 24.81 -13.44 -30.34
CA GLN A 32 26.19 -12.98 -30.58
C GLN A 32 26.46 -11.60 -29.99
N ALA A 33 25.49 -10.68 -30.07
CA ALA A 33 25.59 -9.37 -29.43
C ALA A 33 25.68 -9.50 -27.91
N TRP A 34 24.83 -10.34 -27.30
CA TRP A 34 24.85 -10.67 -25.87
C TRP A 34 26.20 -11.23 -25.41
N LYS A 35 26.76 -12.19 -26.16
CA LYS A 35 28.11 -12.74 -25.92
C LYS A 35 29.18 -11.64 -25.98
N SER A 36 29.09 -10.75 -26.97
CA SER A 36 30.05 -9.65 -27.15
C SER A 36 30.00 -8.65 -26.00
N PHE A 37 28.80 -8.35 -25.48
CA PHE A 37 28.61 -7.48 -24.32
C PHE A 37 29.19 -8.09 -23.05
N ALA A 38 28.93 -9.38 -22.79
CA ALA A 38 29.54 -10.10 -21.68
C ALA A 38 31.07 -10.08 -21.74
N VAL A 39 31.66 -10.42 -22.89
CA VAL A 39 33.12 -10.41 -23.06
C VAL A 39 33.70 -9.00 -22.86
N THR A 40 33.07 -7.97 -23.42
CA THR A 40 33.52 -6.58 -23.26
C THR A 40 33.49 -6.17 -21.79
N ARG A 41 32.42 -6.51 -21.07
CA ARG A 41 32.26 -6.24 -19.64
C ARG A 41 33.33 -6.93 -18.81
N ASP A 42 33.63 -8.19 -19.11
CA ASP A 42 34.62 -8.97 -18.36
C ASP A 42 36.04 -8.45 -18.64
N VAL A 43 36.34 -8.05 -19.88
CA VAL A 43 37.59 -7.34 -20.22
C VAL A 43 37.72 -6.02 -19.44
N MET A 44 36.65 -5.23 -19.33
CA MET A 44 36.66 -3.98 -18.54
C MET A 44 36.92 -4.22 -17.05
N ARG A 45 36.54 -5.38 -16.51
CA ARG A 45 36.82 -5.79 -15.12
C ARG A 45 38.22 -6.39 -14.93
N GLY A 46 38.98 -6.58 -16.00
CA GLY A 46 40.26 -7.28 -15.97
C GLY A 46 40.13 -8.81 -15.93
N GLU A 47 38.93 -9.34 -16.15
CA GLU A 47 38.59 -10.77 -16.15
C GLU A 47 38.51 -11.31 -17.58
N ALA A 48 39.47 -10.94 -18.43
CA ALA A 48 39.42 -11.27 -19.86
C ALA A 48 39.39 -12.80 -20.08
N PRO A 49 38.36 -13.34 -20.75
CA PRO A 49 38.27 -14.77 -21.02
C PRO A 49 39.31 -15.20 -22.07
N SER A 50 39.76 -16.45 -21.97
CA SER A 50 40.62 -17.06 -22.99
C SER A 50 39.86 -17.18 -24.34
N PRO A 51 40.50 -16.89 -25.48
CA PRO A 51 39.83 -16.68 -26.78
C PRO A 51 39.11 -17.88 -27.41
N SER A 52 39.15 -19.07 -26.80
CA SER A 52 38.59 -20.31 -27.37
C SER A 52 37.61 -21.04 -26.44
N TRP A 53 37.14 -20.38 -25.39
CA TRP A 53 36.39 -21.03 -24.32
C TRP A 53 34.88 -20.83 -24.50
N ASP A 54 34.22 -21.77 -25.19
CA ASP A 54 32.76 -21.80 -25.31
C ASP A 54 32.12 -22.68 -24.23
N ILE A 55 31.94 -22.12 -23.02
CA ILE A 55 31.26 -22.82 -21.91
C ILE A 55 29.80 -23.02 -22.24
N ALA A 56 29.16 -21.96 -22.74
CA ALA A 56 27.72 -21.90 -22.85
C ALA A 56 27.22 -23.03 -23.75
N SER A 57 27.87 -23.26 -24.90
CA SER A 57 27.52 -24.39 -25.77
C SER A 57 27.78 -25.75 -25.12
N ASN A 58 28.88 -25.92 -24.40
CA ASN A 58 29.19 -27.20 -23.73
C ASN A 58 28.22 -27.51 -22.59
N VAL A 59 27.81 -26.50 -21.82
CA VAL A 59 26.83 -26.64 -20.74
C VAL A 59 25.43 -26.87 -21.32
N ALA A 60 25.04 -26.14 -22.37
CA ALA A 60 23.77 -26.38 -23.05
C ALA A 60 23.66 -27.82 -23.58
N ALA A 61 24.74 -28.31 -24.21
CA ALA A 61 24.81 -29.71 -24.67
C ALA A 61 24.74 -30.70 -23.50
N ALA A 62 25.45 -30.45 -22.39
CA ALA A 62 25.38 -31.29 -21.20
C ALA A 62 23.96 -31.34 -20.61
N LEU A 63 23.28 -30.18 -20.52
CA LEU A 63 21.91 -30.05 -20.01
C LEU A 63 20.88 -30.80 -20.88
N GLU A 64 21.06 -30.84 -22.20
CA GLU A 64 20.15 -31.57 -23.10
C GLU A 64 20.16 -33.10 -22.82
N PHE A 65 21.30 -33.63 -22.34
CA PHE A 65 21.44 -35.03 -21.95
C PHE A 65 21.13 -35.31 -20.48
N GLU A 66 20.87 -34.27 -19.69
CA GLU A 66 20.48 -34.46 -18.30
C GLU A 66 19.01 -34.90 -18.23
N PRO A 67 18.70 -35.99 -17.49
CA PRO A 67 17.32 -36.31 -17.20
C PRO A 67 16.70 -35.15 -16.45
N ALA A 68 15.53 -34.67 -16.91
CA ALA A 68 14.83 -33.59 -16.23
C ALA A 68 14.51 -34.02 -14.79
N HIS A 69 15.29 -33.51 -13.83
CA HIS A 69 15.03 -33.66 -12.39
C HIS A 69 13.86 -32.75 -11.94
N GLY A 70 12.99 -32.35 -12.87
CA GLY A 70 11.75 -31.65 -12.59
C GLY A 70 10.73 -32.64 -12.04
N ALA A 71 10.46 -32.54 -10.74
CA ALA A 71 9.30 -33.08 -10.04
C ALA A 71 8.73 -34.39 -10.63
N GLN A 72 9.58 -35.38 -10.88
CA GLN A 72 9.09 -36.75 -10.99
C GLN A 72 8.54 -37.06 -9.60
N ALA A 73 7.22 -37.16 -9.54
CA ALA A 73 6.49 -37.68 -8.41
C ALA A 73 7.13 -39.01 -8.03
N ALA A 74 8.03 -38.98 -7.06
CA ALA A 74 8.29 -40.16 -6.26
C ALA A 74 6.90 -40.58 -5.76
N PRO A 75 6.49 -41.85 -5.93
CA PRO A 75 5.13 -42.30 -5.58
C PRO A 75 4.79 -42.18 -4.09
N ASN A 76 5.70 -41.62 -3.30
CA ASN A 76 5.58 -41.39 -1.87
C ASN A 76 6.11 -40.02 -1.39
N VAL A 77 6.29 -39.05 -2.29
CA VAL A 77 6.51 -37.65 -1.87
C VAL A 77 5.20 -36.94 -2.09
N VAL A 78 4.37 -36.91 -1.05
CA VAL A 78 3.27 -35.97 -0.96
C VAL A 78 3.92 -34.59 -1.00
N PRO A 79 3.71 -33.77 -2.04
CA PRO A 79 4.15 -32.39 -1.97
C PRO A 79 3.38 -31.81 -0.79
N ILE A 80 4.10 -31.40 0.26
CA ILE A 80 3.54 -30.53 1.28
C ILE A 80 3.37 -29.19 0.57
N GLN A 81 2.32 -29.10 -0.27
CA GLN A 81 1.69 -27.85 -0.58
C GLN A 81 1.06 -27.43 0.74
N GLU A 82 1.81 -26.72 1.57
CA GLU A 82 1.18 -25.88 2.57
C GLU A 82 0.19 -25.01 1.81
N ALA A 83 -1.10 -25.31 1.99
CA ALA A 83 -2.16 -24.55 1.38
C ALA A 83 -1.94 -23.10 1.83
N GLN A 84 -1.52 -22.25 0.88
CA GLN A 84 -1.44 -20.81 1.09
C GLN A 84 -2.76 -20.40 1.75
N PRO A 85 -2.73 -19.91 3.01
CA PRO A 85 -3.96 -19.62 3.70
C PRO A 85 -4.68 -18.56 2.88
N THR A 86 -5.88 -18.89 2.42
CA THR A 86 -6.74 -17.91 1.78
C THR A 86 -6.83 -16.68 2.71
N PRO A 87 -6.90 -15.45 2.16
CA PRO A 87 -6.83 -14.23 2.98
C PRO A 87 -7.90 -14.18 4.08
N ALA A 88 -8.98 -14.95 3.96
CA ALA A 88 -9.98 -15.14 5.01
C ALA A 88 -9.45 -15.91 6.23
N VAL A 89 -8.59 -16.91 6.05
CA VAL A 89 -7.99 -17.71 7.14
C VAL A 89 -6.88 -16.92 7.83
N ALA A 90 -6.06 -16.18 7.08
CA ALA A 90 -5.03 -15.31 7.64
C ALA A 90 -5.61 -14.19 8.52
N LYS A 91 -6.80 -13.67 8.18
CA LYS A 91 -7.53 -12.68 8.98
C LYS A 91 -8.07 -13.23 10.30
N LYS A 92 -8.24 -14.55 10.44
CA LYS A 92 -8.85 -15.19 11.62
C LYS A 92 -7.96 -15.11 12.87
N GLY A 93 -6.64 -15.00 12.70
CA GLY A 93 -5.67 -14.94 13.81
C GLY A 93 -5.23 -13.53 14.20
N MET A 94 -5.72 -12.49 13.53
CA MET A 94 -5.18 -11.14 13.67
C MET A 94 -6.10 -10.28 14.55
N PRO A 95 -5.57 -9.62 15.59
CA PRO A 95 -6.40 -8.81 16.47
C PRO A 95 -6.89 -7.55 15.74
N SER A 96 -8.14 -7.16 15.98
CA SER A 96 -8.84 -6.09 15.24
C SER A 96 -8.16 -4.72 15.32
N TRP A 97 -7.40 -4.44 16.38
CA TRP A 97 -6.61 -3.20 16.52
C TRP A 97 -5.50 -3.08 15.46
N LEU A 98 -4.97 -4.19 14.96
CA LEU A 98 -3.91 -4.17 13.96
C LEU A 98 -4.43 -3.71 12.59
N GLN A 99 -5.67 -4.07 12.23
CA GLN A 99 -6.29 -3.61 10.99
C GLN A 99 -6.50 -2.09 10.99
N GLN A 100 -6.84 -1.53 12.15
CA GLN A 100 -7.00 -0.09 12.33
C GLN A 100 -5.64 0.63 12.18
N LEU A 101 -4.55 0.04 12.66
CA LEU A 101 -3.20 0.56 12.42
C LEU A 101 -2.78 0.54 10.96
N THR A 102 -3.18 -0.48 10.19
CA THR A 102 -2.86 -0.52 8.75
C THR A 102 -3.59 0.58 7.98
N GLN A 103 -4.87 0.84 8.30
CA GLN A 103 -5.64 1.92 7.67
C GLN A 103 -5.09 3.30 8.02
N VAL A 104 -4.84 3.55 9.31
CA VAL A 104 -4.22 4.80 9.77
C VAL A 104 -2.80 4.94 9.22
N GLY A 105 -2.03 3.85 9.18
CA GLY A 105 -0.67 3.80 8.66
C GLY A 105 -0.58 4.15 7.18
N MET A 106 -1.50 3.62 6.34
CA MET A 106 -1.55 3.98 4.92
C MET A 106 -1.90 5.46 4.71
N ALA A 107 -2.93 5.96 5.41
CA ALA A 107 -3.30 7.37 5.32
C ALA A 107 -2.18 8.30 5.80
N ALA A 108 -1.53 7.95 6.92
CA ALA A 108 -0.40 8.68 7.47
C ALA A 108 0.81 8.66 6.54
N ALA A 109 1.15 7.50 5.96
CA ALA A 109 2.27 7.36 5.02
C ALA A 109 2.06 8.20 3.75
N VAL A 110 0.85 8.19 3.17
CA VAL A 110 0.51 9.04 2.03
C VAL A 110 0.61 10.51 2.41
N SER A 111 0.09 10.92 3.57
CA SER A 111 0.19 12.31 4.03
C SER A 111 1.63 12.75 4.32
N LEU A 112 2.46 11.86 4.89
CA LEU A 112 3.87 12.11 5.14
C LEU A 112 4.64 12.22 3.83
N ALA A 113 4.39 11.35 2.86
CA ALA A 113 5.00 11.43 1.53
C ALA A 113 4.64 12.75 0.82
N VAL A 114 3.40 13.23 0.94
CA VAL A 114 2.99 14.54 0.39
C VAL A 114 3.69 15.69 1.11
N ILE A 115 3.77 15.68 2.44
CA ILE A 115 4.41 16.75 3.23
C ILE A 115 5.93 16.79 2.98
N VAL A 116 6.60 15.63 3.00
CA VAL A 116 8.04 15.50 2.74
C VAL A 116 8.34 15.83 1.27
N GLY A 117 7.50 15.37 0.34
CA GLY A 117 7.64 15.65 -1.08
C GLY A 117 7.52 17.15 -1.38
N VAL A 118 6.58 17.87 -0.77
CA VAL A 118 6.43 19.33 -0.95
C VAL A 118 7.62 20.09 -0.37
N GLN A 119 8.23 19.63 0.73
CA GLN A 119 9.44 20.25 1.28
C GLN A 119 10.69 19.98 0.42
N GLN A 120 10.85 18.77 -0.11
CA GLN A 120 11.94 18.44 -1.03
C GLN A 120 11.80 19.14 -2.39
N TYR A 121 10.57 19.36 -2.86
CA TYR A 121 10.31 19.91 -4.19
C TYR A 121 10.23 21.45 -4.22
N ASN A 122 9.84 22.12 -3.13
CA ASN A 122 9.85 23.60 -3.04
C ASN A 122 11.05 24.18 -2.27
N GLY A 123 11.82 23.36 -1.55
CA GLY A 123 13.01 23.78 -0.81
C GLY A 123 14.33 23.67 -1.58
N GLY A 124 14.31 23.07 -2.77
CA GLY A 124 15.42 23.01 -3.71
C GLY A 124 15.17 23.97 -4.86
N ASP A 125 15.94 25.04 -4.91
CA ASP A 125 15.99 26.04 -5.98
C ASP A 125 16.35 25.37 -7.31
N GLN A 126 15.38 24.82 -8.06
CA GLN A 126 15.36 24.58 -9.53
C GLN A 126 14.03 23.88 -9.90
N VAL A 127 12.99 24.63 -10.26
CA VAL A 127 11.80 24.07 -10.93
C VAL A 127 12.07 24.03 -12.44
N ASP A 128 12.19 22.81 -12.98
CA ASP A 128 12.29 22.57 -14.41
C ASP A 128 11.01 23.04 -15.14
N PRO A 129 11.11 23.89 -16.18
CA PRO A 129 9.95 24.48 -16.86
C PRO A 129 9.11 23.49 -17.67
N VAL A 130 9.49 22.21 -17.75
CA VAL A 130 8.79 21.17 -18.52
C VAL A 130 7.55 20.63 -17.79
N LEU A 131 7.53 20.67 -16.44
CA LEU A 131 6.40 20.15 -15.65
C LEU A 131 5.26 21.17 -15.47
N ALA A 132 5.49 22.45 -15.81
CA ALA A 132 4.46 23.50 -15.74
C ALA A 132 3.45 23.45 -16.91
N ALA A 133 3.79 22.77 -18.01
CA ALA A 133 2.96 22.73 -19.22
C ALA A 133 1.87 21.64 -19.22
N SER A 134 1.87 20.72 -18.23
CA SER A 134 0.93 19.58 -18.19
C SER A 134 -0.16 19.69 -17.11
N GLN A 135 -0.38 20.87 -16.51
CA GLN A 135 -1.52 21.05 -15.60
C GLN A 135 -2.78 21.48 -16.39
N PRO A 136 -3.87 20.70 -16.38
CA PRO A 136 -5.15 21.15 -16.94
C PRO A 136 -5.70 22.34 -16.13
N PRO A 137 -6.39 23.30 -16.78
CA PRO A 137 -6.79 24.56 -16.15
C PRO A 137 -7.72 24.33 -14.95
N VAL A 138 -7.32 24.86 -13.80
CA VAL A 138 -8.09 24.84 -12.56
C VAL A 138 -9.31 25.74 -12.75
N LEU A 139 -10.52 25.17 -12.66
CA LEU A 139 -11.77 25.93 -12.66
C LEU A 139 -11.79 26.86 -11.44
N GLN A 140 -11.68 28.17 -11.69
CA GLN A 140 -11.77 29.21 -10.67
C GLN A 140 -13.24 29.35 -10.23
N THR A 141 -13.64 28.63 -9.18
CA THR A 141 -14.92 28.86 -8.50
C THR A 141 -14.79 30.03 -7.54
N ILE A 142 -14.76 31.25 -8.08
CA ILE A 142 -15.13 32.43 -7.31
C ILE A 142 -16.65 32.35 -7.15
N PRO A 143 -17.21 32.17 -5.94
CA PRO A 143 -18.65 32.12 -5.77
C PRO A 143 -19.19 33.54 -5.96
N LEU A 144 -19.78 33.79 -7.13
CA LEU A 144 -20.53 35.02 -7.36
C LEU A 144 -21.88 34.88 -6.65
N ALA A 145 -21.95 35.44 -5.45
CA ALA A 145 -23.13 35.69 -4.62
C ALA A 145 -23.87 34.46 -4.03
N GLY A 146 -23.64 34.22 -2.74
CA GLY A 146 -24.51 33.39 -1.90
C GLY A 146 -23.83 32.99 -0.60
N SER A 147 -24.31 33.49 0.54
CA SER A 147 -23.89 33.03 1.87
C SER A 147 -24.23 31.55 2.03
N ALA A 148 -23.22 30.69 1.95
CA ALA A 148 -23.34 29.31 2.41
C ALA A 148 -23.13 29.31 3.93
N GLU A 149 -24.19 28.98 4.68
CA GLU A 149 -24.08 28.73 6.11
C GLU A 149 -23.10 27.56 6.34
N PRO A 150 -22.12 27.72 7.26
CA PRO A 150 -21.13 26.69 7.51
C PRO A 150 -21.78 25.47 8.16
N VAL A 151 -21.66 24.33 7.49
CA VAL A 151 -21.88 23.01 8.10
C VAL A 151 -20.75 22.81 9.10
N SER A 152 -21.08 22.79 10.38
CA SER A 152 -20.15 22.88 11.52
C SER A 152 -19.29 21.62 11.70
N LEU A 153 -18.27 21.46 10.85
CA LEU A 153 -17.07 20.72 11.19
C LEU A 153 -16.03 21.74 11.67
N SER A 154 -16.18 22.21 12.91
CA SER A 154 -15.24 23.11 13.56
C SER A 154 -13.91 22.39 13.78
N ARG A 155 -13.03 22.45 12.77
CA ARG A 155 -11.60 22.34 12.99
C ARG A 155 -11.17 23.62 13.69
N GLU A 156 -11.29 23.62 15.01
CA GLU A 156 -10.76 24.68 15.86
C GLU A 156 -9.26 24.80 15.58
N SER A 157 -8.88 25.95 15.02
CA SER A 157 -7.50 26.33 14.81
C SER A 157 -6.81 26.45 16.17
N LEU A 158 -5.75 25.67 16.36
CA LEU A 158 -4.93 25.58 17.57
C LEU A 158 -4.12 26.86 17.87
N GLN A 159 -4.70 28.06 17.76
CA GLN A 159 -3.92 29.29 17.96
C GLN A 159 -4.68 30.51 18.47
N ASN A 160 -5.76 30.35 19.25
CA ASN A 160 -6.33 31.49 19.96
C ASN A 160 -6.59 31.15 21.43
N ASN A 161 -6.09 32.01 22.31
CA ASN A 161 -6.46 32.01 23.73
C ASN A 161 -7.99 32.20 23.79
N PRO A 162 -8.75 31.25 24.36
CA PRO A 162 -10.21 31.32 24.35
C PRO A 162 -10.66 32.58 25.08
N THR A 163 -11.53 33.37 24.45
CA THR A 163 -12.08 34.59 25.04
C THR A 163 -12.98 34.21 26.21
N GLU A 164 -13.03 35.00 27.30
CA GLU A 164 -13.82 34.67 28.50
C GLU A 164 -15.29 34.34 28.20
N ALA A 165 -15.88 34.99 27.19
CA ALA A 165 -17.24 34.70 26.71
C ALA A 165 -17.38 33.28 26.15
N GLN A 166 -16.39 32.79 25.40
CA GLN A 166 -16.36 31.43 24.87
C GLN A 166 -16.20 30.40 26.00
N LEU A 167 -15.43 30.76 27.05
CA LEU A 167 -15.26 29.91 28.23
C LEU A 167 -16.57 29.78 29.03
N MET A 168 -17.33 30.87 29.18
CA MET A 168 -18.65 30.82 29.83
C MET A 168 -19.65 29.99 29.03
N GLU A 169 -19.63 30.09 27.71
CA GLU A 169 -20.51 29.30 26.84
C GLU A 169 -20.13 27.81 26.84
N GLN A 170 -18.83 27.50 26.87
CA GLN A 170 -18.34 26.14 27.06
C GLN A 170 -18.78 25.57 28.42
N ARG A 171 -18.66 26.33 29.51
CA ARG A 171 -19.14 25.92 30.84
C ARG A 171 -20.65 25.70 30.87
N ARG A 172 -21.43 26.56 30.20
CA ARG A 172 -22.89 26.39 30.09
C ARG A 172 -23.25 25.12 29.33
N ARG A 173 -22.55 24.85 28.22
CA ARG A 173 -22.76 23.63 27.41
C ARG A 173 -22.39 22.36 28.18
N VAL A 174 -21.28 22.39 28.91
CA VAL A 174 -20.83 21.27 29.74
C VAL A 174 -21.83 20.99 30.88
N ASN A 175 -22.33 22.03 31.55
CA ASN A 175 -23.35 21.86 32.61
C ASN A 175 -24.67 21.27 32.07
N ALA A 176 -25.09 21.64 30.86
CA ALA A 176 -26.28 21.04 30.23
C ALA A 176 -26.05 19.56 29.87
N MET A 177 -24.85 19.23 29.38
CA MET A 177 -24.48 17.84 29.07
C MET A 177 -24.47 16.95 30.31
N PHE A 178 -23.99 17.45 31.45
CA PHE A 178 -24.03 16.68 32.70
C PHE A 178 -25.45 16.40 33.18
N GLN A 179 -26.35 17.38 33.08
CA GLN A 179 -27.76 17.19 33.45
C GLN A 179 -28.46 16.16 32.54
N ASP A 180 -28.15 16.18 31.24
CA ASP A 180 -28.68 15.20 30.29
C ASP A 180 -28.15 13.78 30.57
N TYR A 181 -26.87 13.68 30.92
CA TYR A 181 -26.25 12.39 31.28
C TYR A 181 -26.87 11.78 32.54
N GLU A 182 -27.14 12.59 33.57
CA GLU A 182 -27.84 12.10 34.77
C GLU A 182 -29.27 11.64 34.46
N LEU A 183 -29.97 12.33 33.55
CA LEU A 183 -31.30 11.90 33.10
C LEU A 183 -31.22 10.57 32.35
N GLN A 184 -30.24 10.40 31.45
CA GLN A 184 -30.04 9.12 30.75
C GLN A 184 -29.76 7.98 31.72
N LEU A 185 -28.96 8.21 32.76
CA LEU A 185 -28.71 7.20 33.78
C LEU A 185 -29.99 6.83 34.54
N ARG A 186 -30.86 7.79 34.85
CA ARG A 186 -32.14 7.51 35.50
C ARG A 186 -33.11 6.77 34.58
N LEU A 187 -33.23 7.18 33.33
CA LEU A 187 -34.08 6.51 32.34
C LEU A 187 -33.60 5.07 32.09
N ASN A 188 -32.30 4.85 31.93
CA ASN A 188 -31.75 3.49 31.80
C ASN A 188 -31.94 2.68 33.09
N ALA A 189 -31.78 3.29 34.27
CA ALA A 189 -32.00 2.60 35.53
C ALA A 189 -33.48 2.21 35.72
N ASP A 190 -34.43 3.08 35.35
CA ASP A 190 -35.86 2.77 35.40
C ASP A 190 -36.24 1.70 34.35
N GLU A 191 -35.68 1.73 33.14
CA GLU A 191 -35.87 0.66 32.14
C GLU A 191 -35.34 -0.69 32.62
N MET A 192 -34.24 -0.70 33.38
CA MET A 192 -33.69 -1.93 33.98
C MET A 192 -34.57 -2.46 35.12
N ILE A 193 -35.25 -1.59 35.88
CA ILE A 193 -36.17 -1.98 36.96
C ILE A 193 -37.49 -2.51 36.37
N GLU A 194 -38.05 -1.87 35.33
CA GLU A 194 -39.26 -2.35 34.65
C GLU A 194 -39.06 -3.70 33.93
N GLN A 195 -37.84 -3.98 33.45
CA GLN A 195 -37.50 -5.30 32.89
C GLN A 195 -37.43 -6.40 33.96
N ASP A 196 -36.99 -6.09 35.18
CA ASP A 196 -36.93 -7.06 36.29
C ASP A 196 -38.32 -7.37 36.85
N GLU A 197 -39.24 -6.39 36.87
CA GLU A 197 -40.63 -6.59 37.30
C GLU A 197 -41.42 -7.50 36.33
N LYS A 198 -41.11 -7.49 35.03
CA LYS A 198 -41.72 -8.37 34.02
C LYS A 198 -41.24 -9.83 34.04
N LEU A 199 -40.19 -10.15 34.82
CA LEU A 199 -39.56 -11.48 34.85
C LEU A 199 -39.94 -12.31 36.09
N THR A 200 -40.84 -11.83 36.96
CA THR A 200 -41.42 -12.66 38.04
C THR A 200 -42.79 -13.20 37.63
N PRO A 201 -42.92 -14.48 37.23
CA PRO A 201 -44.22 -15.11 37.17
C PRO A 201 -44.72 -15.33 38.60
N GLU A 202 -45.84 -14.69 38.90
CA GLU A 202 -46.79 -14.99 39.96
C GLU A 202 -46.87 -16.52 40.22
N VAL A 203 -46.25 -16.99 41.31
CA VAL A 203 -46.59 -18.30 41.88
C VAL A 203 -47.72 -18.05 42.88
N SER A 204 -48.96 -18.12 42.37
CA SER A 204 -50.15 -18.16 43.20
C SER A 204 -50.06 -19.39 44.12
N THR A 205 -50.25 -19.17 45.41
CA THR A 205 -50.68 -20.19 46.36
C THR A 205 -52.02 -20.77 45.93
N LEU A 206 -52.24 -22.08 46.04
CA LEU A 206 -53.51 -22.71 46.45
C LEU A 206 -53.36 -24.23 46.59
N ASP A 207 -53.92 -24.73 47.70
CA ASP A 207 -54.12 -26.11 48.22
C ASP A 207 -52.94 -26.89 48.84
#